data_AF-A0A847SM38-F1
#
_entry.id   AF-A0A847SM38-F1
#
_cell.length_a   1.000
_cell.length_b   1.000
_cell.length_c   1.000
_cell.angle_alpha   90.00
_cell.angle_beta   90.00
_cell.angle_gamma   90.00
#
_symmetry.space_group_name_H-M   'P 1'
#
loop_
_entity.id
_entity.type
_entity.pdbx_description
1 polymer ?
#
loop_
_entity_poly.entity_id
_entity_poly.type
_entity_poly.pdbx_seq_one_letter_code
_entity_poly.pdbx_strand_id
1 'polypeptide(L)'
;MIRTRTIAVLLLTVIGMTSLPRKATGQGPRIVNIVNFIRLLEPRDHSITQDVLYQTVVQQVNIMRQYHLTGTFLLQYDALMDHRYQELLKGLPRDSFEIGAWWELPQPLIEKAGLKWRGRYPWDWHADIGFSTGYTPVEREKIADAYMDSFKSIFGYYPRSVASWFIDAHTLQYLYDKYSIVASANCKDQYGTDGYTLWGGYWNQAYYPSRINSYMPAQKAASQIPVPVFRMLGSDPVRQYDQGISAQRQGVITLEPVYPGAGGSESWVNWFFKTFTEAPALNFNYTQAGQENSFTWDAMSKGFQIQMPLIARLRDSGKIRLETLEQSGKWFKANYKVTPATSFSVTRDIEGSDRKTLWYNSRFYRINILWEDGSFRIRDIHLFNENIPDIYTTRKATSNECTFFTLPVVDGYLWSKPKQLAGLRLKALVNGKEVVLKGEDPIFKNMDKETVLVCWPLSGSGTIEMRLREKTASIRLTGNRSVNWFLDLETAPGARLPFTNISPRQVDGNFEGVNYLLSVSKGSFSKPTNGAAFRLQPEKNEIQMNLSAMTDAK
;
A
#
# COMPACT_ATOMS: atom_id res chain seq x y z
N MET A 1 -2.13 4.92 -87.71
CA MET A 1 -3.44 4.30 -87.41
C MET A 1 -3.14 3.01 -86.69
N ILE A 2 -3.44 2.74 -85.42
CA ILE A 2 -4.39 3.23 -84.43
C ILE A 2 -3.63 3.16 -83.07
N ARG A 3 -3.60 4.24 -82.29
CA ARG A 3 -3.02 4.23 -80.92
C ARG A 3 -4.15 4.08 -79.91
N THR A 4 -4.24 2.91 -79.30
CA THR A 4 -5.16 2.56 -78.22
C THR A 4 -4.77 3.35 -76.96
N ARG A 5 -5.71 4.11 -76.40
CA ARG A 5 -5.54 4.85 -75.14
C ARG A 5 -5.91 3.92 -73.97
N THR A 6 -4.96 3.64 -73.09
CA THR A 6 -5.20 3.00 -71.79
C THR A 6 -5.56 4.09 -70.78
N ILE A 7 -6.78 4.04 -70.25
CA ILE A 7 -7.24 4.87 -69.13
C ILE A 7 -6.77 4.22 -67.84
N ALA A 8 -5.89 4.88 -67.09
CA ALA A 8 -5.52 4.50 -65.73
C ALA A 8 -6.50 5.16 -64.74
N VAL A 9 -7.30 4.35 -64.07
CA VAL A 9 -8.17 4.77 -62.97
C VAL A 9 -7.31 4.86 -61.70
N LEU A 10 -7.13 6.08 -61.18
CA LEU A 10 -6.43 6.34 -59.93
C LEU A 10 -7.43 6.15 -58.77
N LEU A 11 -7.34 5.04 -58.03
CA LEU A 11 -8.07 4.85 -56.77
C LEU A 11 -7.37 5.65 -55.66
N LEU A 12 -8.00 6.76 -55.23
CA LEU A 12 -7.64 7.50 -54.03
C LEU A 12 -8.21 6.75 -52.80
N THR A 13 -7.39 5.92 -52.17
CA THR A 13 -7.67 5.38 -50.83
C THR A 13 -7.45 6.49 -49.79
N VAL A 14 -8.55 6.98 -49.23
CA VAL A 14 -8.56 7.86 -48.05
C VAL A 14 -8.11 7.02 -46.85
N ILE A 15 -6.83 7.13 -46.48
CA ILE A 15 -6.33 6.63 -45.20
C ILE A 15 -6.85 7.58 -44.13
N GLY A 16 -7.93 7.20 -43.47
CA GLY A 16 -8.37 7.84 -42.24
C GLY A 16 -7.28 7.66 -41.18
N MET A 17 -6.49 8.71 -40.94
CA MET A 17 -5.62 8.78 -39.77
C MET A 17 -6.51 8.82 -38.53
N THR A 18 -6.78 7.65 -37.95
CA THR A 18 -7.25 7.56 -36.57
C THR A 18 -6.14 8.10 -35.69
N SER A 19 -6.34 9.32 -35.18
CA SER A 19 -5.44 9.91 -34.19
C SER A 19 -5.40 8.97 -32.99
N LEU A 20 -4.26 8.30 -32.78
CA LEU A 20 -3.95 7.64 -31.52
C LEU A 20 -4.21 8.64 -30.38
N PRO A 21 -4.93 8.26 -29.31
CA PRO A 21 -5.12 9.14 -28.18
C PRO A 21 -3.75 9.56 -27.66
N ARG A 22 -3.50 10.86 -27.68
CA ARG A 22 -2.30 11.50 -27.19
C ARG A 22 -2.11 11.06 -25.74
N LYS A 23 -1.18 10.13 -25.48
CA LYS A 23 -0.74 9.78 -24.11
C LYS A 23 -0.51 11.08 -23.37
N ALA A 24 -1.17 11.28 -22.24
CA ALA A 24 -0.91 12.41 -21.35
C ALA A 24 0.57 12.38 -20.98
N THR A 25 1.37 13.22 -21.64
CA THR A 25 2.80 13.33 -21.41
C THR A 25 3.01 13.87 -20.00
N GLY A 26 3.49 13.02 -19.08
CA GLY A 26 3.93 13.42 -17.74
C GLY A 26 3.36 12.64 -16.55
N GLN A 27 2.34 11.78 -16.72
CA GLN A 27 1.82 10.96 -15.62
C GLN A 27 2.29 9.50 -15.70
N GLY A 28 2.70 8.96 -14.56
CA GLY A 28 3.08 7.56 -14.39
C GLY A 28 1.93 6.59 -14.62
N PRO A 29 2.21 5.28 -14.81
CA PRO A 29 1.15 4.30 -15.04
C PRO A 29 0.20 4.18 -13.84
N ARG A 30 -1.05 3.81 -14.13
CA ARG A 30 -2.09 3.46 -13.16
C ARG A 30 -2.31 1.96 -13.24
N ILE A 31 -1.71 1.20 -12.33
CA ILE A 31 -1.65 -0.26 -12.41
C ILE A 31 -2.73 -0.88 -11.52
N VAL A 32 -3.51 -1.78 -12.09
CA VAL A 32 -4.48 -2.60 -11.34
C VAL A 32 -4.03 -4.05 -11.45
N ASN A 33 -3.91 -4.72 -10.31
CA ASN A 33 -3.83 -6.18 -10.27
C ASN A 33 -5.16 -6.74 -9.73
N ILE A 34 -5.78 -7.66 -10.47
CA ILE A 34 -6.86 -8.48 -9.93
C ILE A 34 -6.20 -9.72 -9.34
N VAL A 35 -6.19 -9.83 -8.02
CA VAL A 35 -5.57 -10.94 -7.28
C VAL A 35 -6.65 -11.63 -6.47
N ASN A 36 -6.83 -12.93 -6.71
CA ASN A 36 -7.73 -13.79 -5.97
C ASN A 36 -6.92 -14.86 -5.23
N PHE A 37 -7.21 -15.04 -3.95
CA PHE A 37 -6.50 -15.98 -3.08
C PHE A 37 -7.38 -17.20 -2.81
N ILE A 38 -6.83 -18.39 -2.92
CA ILE A 38 -7.60 -19.63 -2.93
C ILE A 38 -7.16 -20.51 -1.76
N ARG A 39 -8.11 -20.81 -0.87
CA ARG A 39 -7.99 -21.85 0.17
C ARG A 39 -8.87 -23.05 -0.19
N LEU A 40 -8.52 -24.23 0.34
CA LEU A 40 -9.36 -25.41 0.17
C LEU A 40 -10.46 -25.49 1.24
N LEU A 41 -10.25 -24.89 2.41
CA LEU A 41 -11.14 -25.04 3.56
C LEU A 41 -11.27 -23.74 4.38
N GLU A 42 -12.40 -23.60 5.07
CA GLU A 42 -12.72 -22.49 5.97
C GLU A 42 -13.31 -23.04 7.28
N PRO A 43 -12.47 -23.30 8.30
CA PRO A 43 -12.89 -24.03 9.50
C PRO A 43 -13.68 -23.16 10.48
N ARG A 44 -13.79 -21.84 10.23
CA ARG A 44 -14.58 -20.92 11.07
C ARG A 44 -16.08 -21.01 10.80
N ASP A 45 -16.47 -21.51 9.63
CA ASP A 45 -17.87 -21.61 9.21
C ASP A 45 -18.12 -22.90 8.43
N HIS A 46 -18.87 -23.81 9.05
CA HIS A 46 -19.18 -25.13 8.46
C HIS A 46 -20.04 -25.06 7.20
N SER A 47 -20.72 -23.93 6.94
CA SER A 47 -21.49 -23.73 5.71
C SER A 47 -20.59 -23.51 4.49
N ILE A 48 -19.34 -23.09 4.71
CA ILE A 48 -18.36 -22.82 3.67
C ILE A 48 -17.60 -24.12 3.37
N THR A 49 -18.24 -24.97 2.56
CA THR A 49 -17.68 -26.26 2.14
C THR A 49 -16.59 -26.08 1.07
N GLN A 50 -15.81 -27.15 0.84
CA GLN A 50 -14.83 -27.17 -0.26
C GLN A 50 -15.48 -26.96 -1.63
N ASP A 51 -16.75 -27.34 -1.81
CA ASP A 51 -17.48 -27.08 -3.06
C ASP A 51 -17.88 -25.60 -3.17
N VAL A 52 -18.37 -24.98 -2.10
CA VAL A 52 -18.66 -23.53 -2.07
C VAL A 52 -17.41 -22.71 -2.40
N LEU A 53 -16.27 -23.06 -1.81
CA LEU A 53 -14.98 -22.42 -2.07
C LEU A 53 -14.55 -22.60 -3.53
N TYR A 54 -14.71 -23.82 -4.09
CA TYR A 54 -14.39 -24.10 -5.48
C TYR A 54 -15.30 -23.34 -6.46
N GLN A 55 -16.62 -23.41 -6.25
CA GLN A 55 -17.61 -22.70 -7.07
C GLN A 55 -17.39 -21.18 -7.02
N THR A 56 -16.94 -20.66 -5.88
CA THR A 56 -16.57 -19.24 -5.78
C THR A 56 -15.46 -18.87 -6.76
N VAL A 57 -14.41 -19.68 -6.86
CA VAL A 57 -13.32 -19.44 -7.84
C VAL A 57 -13.82 -19.62 -9.27
N VAL A 58 -14.70 -20.61 -9.54
CA VAL A 58 -15.34 -20.77 -10.86
C VAL A 58 -16.08 -19.49 -11.26
N GLN A 59 -16.84 -18.87 -10.36
CA GLN A 59 -17.55 -17.63 -10.65
C GLN A 59 -16.62 -16.43 -10.85
N GLN A 60 -15.55 -16.32 -10.05
CA GLN A 60 -14.50 -15.31 -10.25
C GLN A 60 -13.86 -15.47 -11.65
N VAL A 61 -13.53 -16.70 -12.06
CA VAL A 61 -13.02 -17.00 -13.41
C VAL A 61 -14.04 -16.61 -14.49
N ASN A 62 -15.31 -16.98 -14.32
CA ASN A 62 -16.36 -16.72 -15.31
C ASN A 62 -16.51 -15.22 -15.60
N ILE A 63 -16.64 -14.41 -14.56
CA ILE A 63 -16.81 -12.96 -14.74
C ILE A 63 -15.53 -12.31 -15.30
N MET A 64 -14.34 -12.76 -14.89
CA MET A 64 -13.10 -12.25 -15.47
C MET A 64 -12.97 -12.58 -16.95
N ARG A 65 -13.35 -13.80 -17.36
CA ARG A 65 -13.38 -14.21 -18.78
C ARG A 65 -14.42 -13.43 -19.58
N GLN A 66 -15.60 -13.19 -19.03
CA GLN A 66 -16.66 -12.40 -19.66
C GLN A 66 -16.15 -11.01 -20.11
N TYR A 67 -15.28 -10.39 -19.30
CA TYR A 67 -14.74 -9.06 -19.57
C TYR A 67 -13.29 -9.05 -20.10
N HIS A 68 -12.78 -10.22 -20.51
CA HIS A 68 -11.42 -10.42 -21.01
C HIS A 68 -10.35 -9.83 -20.08
N LEU A 69 -10.52 -10.00 -18.78
CA LEU A 69 -9.63 -9.45 -17.75
C LEU A 69 -8.38 -10.31 -17.59
N THR A 70 -7.27 -9.65 -17.25
CA THR A 70 -6.02 -10.26 -16.79
C THR A 70 -6.04 -10.33 -15.26
N GLY A 71 -5.49 -11.40 -14.66
CA GLY A 71 -5.35 -11.46 -13.21
C GLY A 71 -4.52 -12.63 -12.69
N THR A 72 -4.45 -12.72 -11.37
CA THR A 72 -3.56 -13.63 -10.64
C THR A 72 -4.37 -14.46 -9.66
N PHE A 73 -4.20 -15.79 -9.71
CA PHE A 73 -4.75 -16.72 -8.73
C PHE A 73 -3.62 -17.26 -7.86
N LEU A 74 -3.69 -17.01 -6.55
CA LEU A 74 -2.69 -17.43 -5.58
C LEU A 74 -3.24 -18.60 -4.76
N LEU A 75 -2.57 -19.75 -4.83
CA LEU A 75 -3.04 -20.99 -4.21
C LEU A 75 -2.39 -21.21 -2.83
N GLN A 76 -3.20 -21.41 -1.80
CA GLN A 76 -2.74 -22.05 -0.57
C GLN A 76 -2.36 -23.51 -0.88
N TYR A 77 -1.46 -24.10 -0.10
CA TYR A 77 -0.94 -25.43 -0.43
C TYR A 77 -2.02 -26.53 -0.51
N ASP A 78 -3.03 -26.50 0.34
CA ASP A 78 -4.16 -27.43 0.27
C ASP A 78 -4.96 -27.27 -1.03
N ALA A 79 -5.24 -26.03 -1.46
CA ALA A 79 -5.88 -25.74 -2.73
C ALA A 79 -4.99 -26.11 -3.93
N LEU A 80 -3.67 -25.94 -3.83
CA LEU A 80 -2.71 -26.38 -4.83
C LEU A 80 -2.82 -27.89 -5.08
N MET A 81 -3.08 -28.68 -4.04
CA MET A 81 -3.18 -30.13 -4.14
C MET A 81 -4.52 -30.65 -4.65
N ASP A 82 -5.58 -29.83 -4.69
CA ASP A 82 -6.90 -30.23 -5.17
C ASP A 82 -6.95 -30.25 -6.71
N HIS A 83 -7.29 -31.41 -7.28
CA HIS A 83 -7.35 -31.63 -8.72
C HIS A 83 -8.32 -30.70 -9.46
N ARG A 84 -9.41 -30.26 -8.82
CA ARG A 84 -10.40 -29.36 -9.43
C ARG A 84 -9.80 -27.99 -9.69
N TYR A 85 -9.05 -27.43 -8.74
CA TYR A 85 -8.35 -26.16 -8.93
C TYR A 85 -7.22 -26.31 -9.97
N GLN A 86 -6.49 -27.43 -9.95
CA GLN A 86 -5.47 -27.70 -10.97
C GLN A 86 -6.05 -27.71 -12.38
N GLU A 87 -7.16 -28.42 -12.59
CA GLU A 87 -7.84 -28.50 -13.89
C GLU A 87 -8.37 -27.14 -14.33
N LEU A 88 -9.12 -26.46 -13.46
CA LEU A 88 -9.70 -25.14 -13.74
C LEU A 88 -8.62 -24.13 -14.16
N LEU A 89 -7.55 -24.01 -13.38
CA LEU A 89 -6.52 -22.99 -13.59
C LEU A 89 -5.57 -23.36 -14.74
N LYS A 90 -5.27 -24.66 -14.97
CA LYS A 90 -4.51 -25.09 -16.16
C LYS A 90 -5.25 -24.80 -17.46
N GLY A 91 -6.59 -24.77 -17.42
CA GLY A 91 -7.44 -24.41 -18.55
C GLY A 91 -7.42 -22.92 -18.91
N LEU A 92 -6.82 -22.05 -18.09
CA LEU A 92 -6.75 -20.61 -18.34
C LEU A 92 -5.58 -20.23 -19.25
N PRO A 93 -5.75 -19.22 -20.12
CA PRO A 93 -4.68 -18.76 -21.00
C PRO A 93 -3.57 -18.06 -20.18
N ARG A 94 -2.36 -18.61 -20.24
CA ARG A 94 -1.20 -18.20 -19.42
C ARG A 94 -0.67 -16.79 -19.70
N ASP A 95 -1.03 -16.21 -20.85
CA ASP A 95 -0.71 -14.82 -21.19
C ASP A 95 -1.59 -13.81 -20.44
N SER A 96 -2.77 -14.26 -19.99
CA SER A 96 -3.77 -13.44 -19.32
C SER A 96 -3.91 -13.77 -17.83
N PHE A 97 -3.61 -15.00 -17.43
CA PHE A 97 -3.75 -15.45 -16.04
C PHE A 97 -2.43 -15.99 -15.50
N GLU A 98 -2.05 -15.46 -14.33
CA GLU A 98 -0.94 -15.98 -13.54
C GLU A 98 -1.47 -16.94 -12.47
N ILE A 99 -0.75 -18.04 -12.27
CA ILE A 99 -0.92 -18.94 -11.13
C ILE A 99 0.31 -18.75 -10.24
N GLY A 100 0.11 -18.34 -8.99
CA GLY A 100 1.14 -18.11 -8.00
C GLY A 100 0.83 -18.75 -6.66
N ALA A 101 1.61 -18.41 -5.63
CA ALA A 101 1.47 -18.98 -4.30
C ALA A 101 0.81 -18.02 -3.30
N TRP A 102 -0.15 -18.53 -2.54
CA TRP A 102 -0.65 -17.91 -1.33
C TRP A 102 0.03 -18.53 -0.12
N TRP A 103 0.81 -17.73 0.59
CA TRP A 103 1.78 -18.15 1.60
C TRP A 103 1.19 -18.14 3.02
N GLU A 104 0.06 -18.82 3.16
CA GLU A 104 -0.42 -19.34 4.43
C GLU A 104 -0.14 -20.83 4.50
N LEU A 105 0.17 -21.33 5.69
CA LEU A 105 0.78 -22.64 5.88
C LEU A 105 -0.21 -23.62 6.51
N PRO A 106 -0.98 -24.40 5.71
CA PRO A 106 -1.90 -25.38 6.23
C PRO A 106 -1.16 -26.67 6.65
N GLN A 107 -1.83 -27.51 7.43
CA GLN A 107 -1.33 -28.80 7.91
C GLN A 107 -0.66 -29.66 6.83
N PRO A 108 -1.26 -29.87 5.62
CA PRO A 108 -0.65 -30.74 4.62
C PRO A 108 0.71 -30.24 4.13
N LEU A 109 0.96 -28.92 4.14
CA LEU A 109 2.25 -28.36 3.78
C LEU A 109 3.30 -28.63 4.87
N ILE A 110 2.92 -28.38 6.12
CA ILE A 110 3.81 -28.54 7.27
C ILE A 110 4.26 -30.00 7.40
N GLU A 111 3.33 -30.94 7.26
CA GLU A 111 3.62 -32.37 7.29
C GLU A 111 4.46 -32.80 6.08
N LYS A 112 4.20 -32.26 4.87
CA LYS A 112 5.03 -32.49 3.68
C LYS A 112 6.47 -32.03 3.88
N ALA A 113 6.68 -30.93 4.62
CA ALA A 113 8.01 -30.43 4.99
C ALA A 113 8.70 -31.27 6.08
N GLY A 114 8.09 -32.36 6.55
CA GLY A 114 8.61 -33.22 7.60
C GLY A 114 8.50 -32.60 9.00
N LEU A 115 7.60 -31.63 9.20
CA LEU A 115 7.39 -30.94 10.46
C LEU A 115 6.06 -31.38 11.09
N LYS A 116 5.97 -31.28 12.42
CA LYS A 116 4.74 -31.58 13.15
C LYS A 116 3.78 -30.40 13.06
N TRP A 117 2.54 -30.66 12.64
CA TRP A 117 1.45 -29.69 12.71
C TRP A 117 1.07 -29.37 14.15
N ARG A 118 0.79 -28.09 14.42
CA ARG A 118 0.49 -27.56 15.76
C ARG A 118 -0.85 -26.84 15.86
N GLY A 119 -1.60 -26.75 14.76
CA GLY A 119 -2.86 -26.01 14.71
C GLY A 119 -4.04 -26.82 15.24
N ARG A 120 -5.13 -26.09 15.51
CA ARG A 120 -6.40 -26.65 15.98
C ARG A 120 -7.20 -27.32 14.86
N TYR A 121 -6.99 -26.86 13.63
CA TYR A 121 -7.66 -27.29 12.41
C TYR A 121 -6.64 -27.57 11.31
N PRO A 122 -7.01 -28.20 10.19
CA PRO A 122 -6.09 -28.42 9.07
C PRO A 122 -5.56 -27.14 8.40
N TRP A 123 -6.19 -25.99 8.65
CA TRP A 123 -5.60 -24.66 8.47
C TRP A 123 -5.96 -23.81 9.69
N ASP A 124 -4.98 -23.15 10.28
CA ASP A 124 -5.17 -22.33 11.47
C ASP A 124 -4.59 -20.94 11.21
N TRP A 125 -5.43 -19.91 11.33
CA TRP A 125 -5.09 -18.52 10.99
C TRP A 125 -4.26 -17.81 12.07
N HIS A 126 -3.87 -18.49 13.16
CA HIS A 126 -2.99 -17.91 14.16
C HIS A 126 -1.57 -17.67 13.63
N ALA A 127 -0.96 -16.53 14.00
CA ALA A 127 0.35 -16.10 13.52
C ALA A 127 1.48 -17.11 13.78
N ASP A 128 1.48 -17.79 14.92
CA ASP A 128 2.47 -18.78 15.32
C ASP A 128 2.29 -20.17 14.65
N ILE A 129 1.22 -20.35 13.88
CA ILE A 129 0.83 -21.62 13.28
C ILE A 129 0.74 -21.54 11.75
N GLY A 130 -0.14 -20.66 11.24
CA GLY A 130 -0.51 -20.57 9.83
C GLY A 130 0.41 -19.69 8.99
N PHE A 131 1.46 -19.13 9.57
CA PHE A 131 2.38 -18.22 8.89
C PHE A 131 3.83 -18.58 9.15
N SER A 132 4.72 -18.16 8.26
CA SER A 132 6.16 -18.48 8.35
C SER A 132 6.81 -17.95 9.62
N THR A 133 6.31 -16.83 10.17
CA THR A 133 6.79 -16.26 11.43
C THR A 133 6.69 -17.26 12.59
N GLY A 134 5.74 -18.21 12.57
CA GLY A 134 5.60 -19.26 13.58
C GLY A 134 6.67 -20.37 13.57
N TYR A 135 7.56 -20.36 12.58
CA TYR A 135 8.61 -21.37 12.38
C TYR A 135 10.00 -20.74 12.49
N THR A 136 11.01 -21.55 12.81
CA THR A 136 12.42 -21.12 12.78
C THR A 136 12.90 -20.91 11.34
N PRO A 137 13.97 -20.13 11.10
CA PRO A 137 14.52 -19.92 9.76
C PRO A 137 14.75 -21.23 8.97
N VAL A 138 15.35 -22.25 9.58
CA VAL A 138 15.59 -23.56 8.96
C VAL A 138 14.29 -24.29 8.62
N GLU A 139 13.27 -24.21 9.49
CA GLU A 139 11.96 -24.79 9.20
C GLU A 139 11.26 -24.06 8.05
N ARG A 140 11.36 -22.72 7.97
CA ARG A 140 10.79 -21.92 6.88
C ARG A 140 11.36 -22.33 5.52
N GLU A 141 12.66 -22.58 5.44
CA GLU A 141 13.33 -23.04 4.22
C GLU A 141 12.80 -24.41 3.77
N LYS A 142 12.62 -25.36 4.69
CA LYS A 142 12.03 -26.68 4.40
C LYS A 142 10.59 -26.56 3.91
N ILE A 143 9.81 -25.68 4.53
CA ILE A 143 8.42 -25.42 4.13
C ILE A 143 8.37 -24.80 2.72
N ALA A 144 9.25 -23.84 2.43
CA ALA A 144 9.41 -23.26 1.09
C ALA A 144 9.76 -24.31 0.04
N ASP A 145 10.72 -25.19 0.33
CA ASP A 145 11.10 -26.27 -0.57
C ASP A 145 9.94 -27.21 -0.87
N ALA A 146 9.23 -27.66 0.18
CA ALA A 146 8.07 -28.54 0.04
C ALA A 146 6.97 -27.93 -0.84
N TYR A 147 6.65 -26.64 -0.65
CA TYR A 147 5.66 -25.95 -1.47
C TYR A 147 6.12 -25.87 -2.94
N MET A 148 7.35 -25.42 -3.15
CA MET A 148 7.91 -25.16 -4.48
C MET A 148 8.05 -26.43 -5.31
N ASP A 149 8.44 -27.54 -4.69
CA ASP A 149 8.54 -28.84 -5.34
C ASP A 149 7.17 -29.36 -5.79
N SER A 150 6.15 -29.28 -4.91
CA SER A 150 4.78 -29.65 -5.27
C SER A 150 4.25 -28.77 -6.40
N PHE A 151 4.44 -27.45 -6.32
CA PHE A 151 4.00 -26.53 -7.37
C PHE A 151 4.65 -26.86 -8.72
N LYS A 152 5.96 -27.06 -8.75
CA LYS A 152 6.69 -27.41 -9.98
C LYS A 152 6.27 -28.76 -10.54
N SER A 153 6.02 -29.75 -9.69
CA SER A 153 5.50 -31.06 -10.11
C SER A 153 4.15 -30.94 -10.81
N ILE A 154 3.27 -30.07 -10.31
CA ILE A 154 1.91 -29.90 -10.83
C ILE A 154 1.87 -29.04 -12.11
N PHE A 155 2.60 -27.92 -12.15
CA PHE A 155 2.50 -26.93 -13.22
C PHE A 155 3.68 -26.93 -14.20
N GLY A 156 4.79 -27.60 -13.86
CA GLY A 156 6.00 -27.70 -14.67
C GLY A 156 6.98 -26.54 -14.51
N TYR A 157 6.70 -25.57 -13.65
CA TYR A 157 7.53 -24.38 -13.39
C TYR A 157 7.35 -23.91 -11.95
N TYR A 158 8.26 -23.09 -11.41
CA TYR A 158 8.10 -22.46 -10.09
C TYR A 158 7.20 -21.22 -10.16
N PRO A 159 6.37 -20.95 -9.13
CA PRO A 159 5.53 -19.76 -9.11
C PRO A 159 6.39 -18.50 -9.20
N ARG A 160 5.91 -17.51 -9.94
CA ARG A 160 6.65 -16.26 -10.18
C ARG A 160 6.31 -15.20 -9.14
N SER A 161 5.12 -15.30 -8.55
CA SER A 161 4.69 -14.47 -7.43
C SER A 161 4.31 -15.33 -6.22
N VAL A 162 4.70 -14.85 -5.04
CA VAL A 162 4.33 -15.42 -3.73
C VAL A 162 3.82 -14.29 -2.86
N ALA A 163 2.58 -14.35 -2.39
CA ALA A 163 2.03 -13.33 -1.49
C ALA A 163 1.52 -13.94 -0.19
N SER A 164 1.46 -13.13 0.86
CA SER A 164 0.92 -13.48 2.17
C SER A 164 0.25 -12.25 2.75
N TRP A 165 -0.55 -12.37 3.81
CA TRP A 165 -0.92 -11.19 4.60
C TRP A 165 0.32 -10.49 5.17
N PHE A 166 1.29 -11.28 5.64
CA PHE A 166 2.62 -10.84 6.00
C PHE A 166 3.63 -11.97 5.78
N ILE A 167 4.85 -11.61 5.41
CA ILE A 167 5.94 -12.57 5.17
C ILE A 167 7.21 -11.99 5.78
N ASP A 168 7.95 -12.79 6.53
CA ASP A 168 9.22 -12.36 7.14
C ASP A 168 10.33 -12.20 6.10
N ALA A 169 11.35 -11.41 6.44
CA ALA A 169 12.47 -11.12 5.53
C ALA A 169 13.27 -12.37 5.15
N HIS A 170 13.45 -13.32 6.08
CA HIS A 170 14.21 -14.55 5.83
C HIS A 170 13.54 -15.41 4.78
N THR A 171 12.24 -15.69 4.94
CA THR A 171 11.47 -16.47 3.95
C THR A 171 11.45 -15.77 2.59
N LEU A 172 11.18 -14.47 2.55
CA LEU A 172 11.12 -13.73 1.28
C LEU A 172 12.48 -13.74 0.56
N GLN A 173 13.58 -13.59 1.30
CA GLN A 173 14.94 -13.68 0.77
C GLN A 173 15.24 -15.07 0.21
N TYR A 174 14.88 -16.13 0.94
CA TYR A 174 15.10 -17.51 0.51
C TYR A 174 14.33 -17.84 -0.78
N LEU A 175 13.06 -17.43 -0.86
CA LEU A 175 12.24 -17.58 -2.06
C LEU A 175 12.84 -16.85 -3.27
N TYR A 176 13.45 -15.68 -3.04
CA TYR A 176 14.16 -14.97 -4.09
C TYR A 176 15.44 -15.69 -4.52
N ASP A 177 16.34 -15.99 -3.57
CA ASP A 177 17.67 -16.50 -3.89
C ASP A 177 17.61 -17.90 -4.53
N LYS A 178 16.74 -18.77 -4.03
CA LYS A 178 16.64 -20.16 -4.51
C LYS A 178 15.66 -20.32 -5.67
N TYR A 179 14.51 -19.64 -5.64
CA TYR A 179 13.43 -19.86 -6.61
C TYR A 179 13.23 -18.69 -7.58
N SER A 180 13.96 -17.58 -7.42
CA SER A 180 13.94 -16.44 -8.33
C SER A 180 12.53 -15.89 -8.58
N ILE A 181 11.70 -15.85 -7.53
CA ILE A 181 10.41 -15.15 -7.56
C ILE A 181 10.64 -13.68 -7.94
N VAL A 182 9.65 -13.06 -8.59
CA VAL A 182 9.78 -11.69 -9.14
C VAL A 182 8.84 -10.68 -8.54
N ALA A 183 7.84 -11.13 -7.78
CA ALA A 183 6.92 -10.26 -7.05
C ALA A 183 6.47 -10.92 -5.75
N SER A 184 6.15 -10.07 -4.78
CA SER A 184 5.43 -10.44 -3.57
C SER A 184 4.34 -9.41 -3.30
N ALA A 185 3.41 -9.73 -2.41
CA ALA A 185 2.40 -8.78 -1.96
C ALA A 185 2.05 -9.02 -0.48
N ASN A 186 1.60 -7.98 0.20
CA ASN A 186 1.17 -8.04 1.60
C ASN A 186 -0.04 -7.15 1.90
N CYS A 187 -0.70 -7.39 3.04
CA CYS A 187 -1.88 -6.61 3.43
C CYS A 187 -1.51 -5.13 3.60
N LYS A 188 -2.47 -4.23 3.38
CA LYS A 188 -2.38 -2.82 3.77
C LYS A 188 -2.03 -2.65 5.25
N ASP A 189 -1.84 -1.41 5.68
CA ASP A 189 -1.77 -1.13 7.12
C ASP A 189 -3.06 -1.55 7.82
N GLN A 190 -2.90 -2.16 8.98
CA GLN A 190 -3.98 -2.56 9.86
C GLN A 190 -3.49 -2.71 11.29
N TYR A 191 -4.42 -2.51 12.22
CA TYR A 191 -4.13 -2.56 13.64
C TYR A 191 -5.13 -3.49 14.34
N GLY A 192 -4.61 -4.58 14.94
CA GLY A 192 -5.41 -5.55 15.71
C GLY A 192 -6.33 -6.46 14.88
N THR A 193 -6.30 -6.39 13.56
CA THR A 193 -7.17 -7.19 12.67
C THR A 193 -6.56 -8.58 12.45
N ASP A 194 -7.39 -9.63 12.55
CA ASP A 194 -7.02 -11.03 12.27
C ASP A 194 -5.79 -11.60 13.00
N GLY A 195 -5.40 -11.01 14.12
CA GLY A 195 -4.24 -11.44 14.90
C GLY A 195 -2.91 -10.90 14.36
N TYR A 196 -2.91 -9.86 13.52
CA TYR A 196 -1.66 -9.24 13.12
C TYR A 196 -1.77 -7.73 12.92
N THR A 197 -0.76 -7.01 13.38
CA THR A 197 -0.64 -5.56 13.24
C THR A 197 0.51 -5.24 12.31
N LEU A 198 0.22 -4.56 11.20
CA LEU A 198 1.20 -3.98 10.30
C LEU A 198 0.93 -2.48 10.31
N TRP A 199 1.77 -1.72 11.01
CA TRP A 199 1.49 -0.31 11.23
C TRP A 199 2.71 0.57 11.00
N GLY A 200 2.57 1.55 10.11
CA GLY A 200 3.64 2.52 9.87
C GLY A 200 4.46 2.30 8.61
N GLY A 201 4.31 1.17 7.92
CA GLY A 201 5.11 0.78 6.75
C GLY A 201 4.84 1.56 5.48
N TYR A 202 5.46 1.18 4.37
CA TYR A 202 5.21 1.81 3.08
C TYR A 202 3.71 1.73 2.73
N TRP A 203 3.03 2.88 2.57
CA TRP A 203 1.56 2.91 2.71
C TRP A 203 0.82 2.19 1.58
N ASN A 204 1.16 2.46 0.32
CA ASN A 204 0.54 1.86 -0.87
C ASN A 204 1.61 1.68 -1.98
N GLN A 205 1.23 1.19 -3.16
CA GLN A 205 2.13 0.85 -4.26
C GLN A 205 3.08 -0.31 -3.92
N ALA A 206 4.37 -0.17 -4.18
CA ALA A 206 5.34 -1.24 -3.99
C ALA A 206 6.69 -0.72 -3.56
N TYR A 207 7.41 -1.55 -2.82
CA TYR A 207 8.73 -1.26 -2.29
C TYR A 207 9.61 -2.51 -2.33
N TYR A 208 10.93 -2.31 -2.42
CA TYR A 208 11.91 -3.33 -2.08
C TYR A 208 12.12 -3.34 -0.56
N PRO A 209 11.85 -4.46 0.12
CA PRO A 209 12.05 -4.57 1.55
C PRO A 209 13.54 -4.69 1.92
N SER A 210 13.86 -4.37 3.18
CA SER A 210 15.17 -4.66 3.79
C SER A 210 15.36 -6.17 3.96
N ARG A 211 16.60 -6.63 3.81
CA ARG A 211 17.02 -8.03 4.06
C ARG A 211 16.77 -8.50 5.48
N ILE A 212 16.62 -7.58 6.44
CA ILE A 212 16.41 -7.89 7.85
C ILE A 212 15.05 -7.38 8.36
N ASN A 213 14.21 -6.79 7.51
CA ASN A 213 12.88 -6.35 7.88
C ASN A 213 12.01 -6.19 6.63
N SER A 214 11.09 -7.14 6.42
CA SER A 214 10.24 -7.16 5.23
C SER A 214 9.19 -6.06 5.19
N TYR A 215 8.92 -5.42 6.33
CA TYR A 215 7.95 -4.34 6.44
C TYR A 215 8.57 -2.96 6.21
N MET A 216 9.89 -2.84 6.37
CA MET A 216 10.64 -1.61 6.08
C MET A 216 11.24 -1.64 4.68
N PRO A 217 11.13 -0.55 3.88
CA PRO A 217 11.91 -0.38 2.68
C PRO A 217 13.41 -0.39 2.93
N ALA A 218 14.16 -1.02 2.04
CA ALA A 218 15.60 -0.86 1.99
C ALA A 218 15.97 0.55 1.50
N GLN A 219 16.92 1.19 2.18
CA GLN A 219 17.45 2.48 1.78
C GLN A 219 18.53 2.33 0.70
N LYS A 220 19.16 1.16 0.54
CA LYS A 220 20.20 0.90 -0.47
C LYS A 220 19.97 -0.43 -1.19
N ALA A 221 20.40 -0.50 -2.45
CA ALA A 221 20.27 -1.71 -3.26
C ALA A 221 20.98 -2.94 -2.65
N ALA A 222 22.11 -2.74 -1.97
CA ALA A 222 22.84 -3.83 -1.32
C ALA A 222 22.04 -4.45 -0.15
N SER A 223 21.28 -3.62 0.56
CA SER A 223 20.51 -4.01 1.74
C SER A 223 19.11 -4.52 1.40
N GLN A 224 18.72 -4.52 0.12
CA GLN A 224 17.36 -4.87 -0.30
C GLN A 224 17.23 -6.34 -0.70
N ILE A 225 16.07 -6.92 -0.42
CA ILE A 225 15.61 -8.13 -1.11
C ILE A 225 15.13 -7.69 -2.50
N PRO A 226 15.67 -8.20 -3.62
CA PRO A 226 15.36 -7.70 -4.97
C PRO A 226 13.98 -8.12 -5.53
N VAL A 227 12.99 -8.23 -4.65
CA VAL A 227 11.59 -8.58 -4.94
C VAL A 227 10.70 -7.44 -4.46
N PRO A 228 9.96 -6.75 -5.36
CA PRO A 228 9.01 -5.73 -4.93
C PRO A 228 7.84 -6.38 -4.19
N VAL A 229 7.47 -5.78 -3.06
CA VAL A 229 6.29 -6.12 -2.27
C VAL A 229 5.20 -5.10 -2.58
N PHE A 230 4.11 -5.55 -3.19
CA PHE A 230 2.94 -4.73 -3.52
C PHE A 230 1.93 -4.70 -2.36
N ARG A 231 1.44 -3.50 -1.99
CA ARG A 231 0.46 -3.30 -0.91
C ARG A 231 -0.96 -3.58 -1.39
N MET A 232 -1.65 -4.54 -0.80
CA MET A 232 -2.95 -5.03 -1.29
C MET A 232 -4.17 -4.27 -0.72
N LEU A 233 -5.35 -4.65 -1.20
CA LEU A 233 -6.71 -4.29 -0.74
C LEU A 233 -7.22 -2.91 -1.17
N GLY A 234 -6.44 -2.09 -1.87
CA GLY A 234 -6.96 -0.86 -2.48
C GLY A 234 -7.68 0.05 -1.48
N SER A 235 -6.97 0.41 -0.40
CA SER A 235 -7.59 1.10 0.73
C SER A 235 -8.03 2.53 0.43
N ASP A 236 -9.12 2.97 1.07
CA ASP A 236 -9.58 4.36 1.00
C ASP A 236 -8.48 5.32 1.48
N PRO A 237 -7.96 6.21 0.60
CA PRO A 237 -6.87 7.12 0.95
C PRO A 237 -7.26 8.19 1.97
N VAL A 238 -8.55 8.47 2.12
CA VAL A 238 -9.09 9.48 3.03
C VAL A 238 -9.50 8.85 4.36
N ARG A 239 -10.32 7.80 4.33
CA ARG A 239 -11.08 7.32 5.50
C ARG A 239 -10.42 6.17 6.25
N GLN A 240 -9.75 5.25 5.55
CA GLN A 240 -9.23 4.02 6.17
C GLN A 240 -8.38 4.32 7.41
N TYR A 241 -7.51 5.32 7.31
CA TYR A 241 -6.52 5.61 8.34
C TYR A 241 -7.14 5.88 9.71
N ASP A 242 -8.22 6.68 9.75
CA ASP A 242 -8.91 7.08 10.98
C ASP A 242 -10.06 6.11 11.34
N GLN A 243 -10.27 5.03 10.59
CA GLN A 243 -11.42 4.15 10.76
C GLN A 243 -11.29 3.29 12.03
N GLY A 244 -12.18 3.53 12.99
CA GLY A 244 -12.18 2.78 14.25
C GLY A 244 -11.17 3.31 15.29
N ILE A 245 -10.83 4.60 15.26
CA ILE A 245 -10.07 5.23 16.35
C ILE A 245 -10.66 4.83 17.72
N SER A 246 -9.77 4.38 18.62
CA SER A 246 -10.09 3.84 19.96
C SER A 246 -10.87 2.51 19.98
N ALA A 247 -11.12 1.87 18.85
CA ALA A 247 -11.62 0.49 18.80
C ALA A 247 -10.48 -0.51 18.99
N GLN A 248 -10.82 -1.76 19.34
CA GLN A 248 -9.83 -2.84 19.48
C GLN A 248 -9.18 -3.24 18.14
N ARG A 249 -9.90 -3.05 17.03
CA ARG A 249 -9.45 -3.37 15.67
C ARG A 249 -9.76 -2.22 14.73
N GLN A 250 -8.86 -1.92 13.82
CA GLN A 250 -9.11 -0.94 12.77
C GLN A 250 -10.21 -1.47 11.84
N GLY A 251 -11.18 -0.63 11.50
CA GLY A 251 -12.20 -1.01 10.51
C GLY A 251 -11.61 -1.09 9.09
N VAL A 252 -12.41 -1.60 8.16
CA VAL A 252 -11.96 -1.89 6.79
C VAL A 252 -12.80 -1.10 5.78
N ILE A 253 -12.12 -0.28 4.99
CA ILE A 253 -12.66 0.49 3.86
C ILE A 253 -11.70 0.32 2.68
N THR A 254 -12.02 -0.64 1.83
CA THR A 254 -11.14 -1.21 0.81
C THR A 254 -11.91 -1.51 -0.47
N LEU A 255 -11.19 -1.84 -1.54
CA LEU A 255 -11.76 -2.34 -2.79
C LEU A 255 -12.29 -3.78 -2.69
N GLU A 256 -12.13 -4.45 -1.54
CA GLU A 256 -12.67 -5.78 -1.31
C GLU A 256 -14.18 -5.82 -1.59
N PRO A 257 -14.62 -6.61 -2.60
CA PRO A 257 -16.01 -6.63 -3.09
C PRO A 257 -17.10 -6.91 -2.04
N VAL A 258 -16.72 -7.54 -0.93
CA VAL A 258 -17.62 -7.98 0.15
C VAL A 258 -18.11 -6.85 1.03
N TYR A 259 -17.45 -5.68 1.01
CA TYR A 259 -17.83 -4.57 1.89
C TYR A 259 -18.87 -3.66 1.24
N PRO A 260 -20.15 -3.69 1.68
CA PRO A 260 -21.24 -3.01 0.98
C PRO A 260 -21.12 -1.47 1.03
N GLY A 261 -20.37 -0.92 1.98
CA GLY A 261 -20.08 0.52 2.09
C GLY A 261 -18.83 0.99 1.33
N ALA A 262 -18.06 0.06 0.74
CA ALA A 262 -16.80 0.33 0.05
C ALA A 262 -16.73 -0.45 -1.28
N GLY A 263 -15.92 -1.50 -1.40
CA GLY A 263 -15.77 -2.28 -2.64
C GLY A 263 -17.06 -2.91 -3.19
N GLY A 264 -18.10 -3.08 -2.38
CA GLY A 264 -19.45 -3.49 -2.80
C GLY A 264 -20.41 -2.34 -3.11
N SER A 265 -19.95 -1.09 -3.02
CA SER A 265 -20.72 0.14 -3.29
C SER A 265 -20.32 0.76 -4.64
N GLU A 266 -21.29 0.92 -5.52
CA GLU A 266 -21.07 1.50 -6.84
C GLU A 266 -20.56 2.96 -6.77
N SER A 267 -21.11 3.77 -5.88
CA SER A 267 -20.70 5.18 -5.74
C SER A 267 -19.27 5.30 -5.23
N TRP A 268 -18.90 4.47 -4.24
CA TRP A 268 -17.55 4.47 -3.68
C TRP A 268 -16.54 3.93 -4.70
N VAL A 269 -16.84 2.82 -5.38
CA VAL A 269 -15.97 2.23 -6.41
C VAL A 269 -15.73 3.21 -7.57
N ASN A 270 -16.79 3.87 -8.06
CA ASN A 270 -16.65 4.86 -9.13
C ASN A 270 -15.79 6.06 -8.68
N TRP A 271 -15.98 6.55 -7.45
CA TRP A 271 -15.14 7.60 -6.90
C TRP A 271 -13.68 7.16 -6.75
N PHE A 272 -13.43 5.97 -6.21
CA PHE A 272 -12.09 5.44 -5.98
C PHE A 272 -11.33 5.34 -7.31
N PHE A 273 -11.91 4.72 -8.33
CA PHE A 273 -11.26 4.56 -9.64
C PHE A 273 -11.11 5.89 -10.40
N LYS A 274 -12.06 6.82 -10.25
CA LYS A 274 -11.91 8.17 -10.82
C LYS A 274 -10.72 8.89 -10.20
N THR A 275 -10.63 8.91 -8.88
CA THR A 275 -9.51 9.50 -8.14
C THR A 275 -8.20 8.81 -8.52
N PHE A 276 -8.17 7.47 -8.49
CA PHE A 276 -7.01 6.65 -8.82
C PHE A 276 -6.43 6.97 -10.21
N THR A 277 -7.29 7.17 -11.20
CA THR A 277 -6.89 7.39 -12.59
C THR A 277 -6.57 8.86 -12.90
N GLU A 278 -7.30 9.81 -12.33
CA GLU A 278 -7.27 11.22 -12.74
C GLU A 278 -6.40 12.12 -11.83
N ALA A 279 -6.23 11.75 -10.55
CA ALA A 279 -5.48 12.59 -9.60
C ALA A 279 -3.95 12.51 -9.84
N PRO A 280 -3.19 13.59 -9.55
CA PRO A 280 -1.73 13.56 -9.60
C PRO A 280 -1.15 12.48 -8.70
N ALA A 281 -0.21 11.69 -9.23
CA ALA A 281 0.54 10.70 -8.47
C ALA A 281 1.97 10.60 -9.01
N LEU A 282 2.95 10.58 -8.11
CA LEU A 282 4.38 10.54 -8.40
C LEU A 282 4.80 9.12 -8.80
N ASN A 283 5.59 9.00 -9.88
CA ASN A 283 6.09 7.76 -10.50
C ASN A 283 5.04 6.77 -11.01
N PHE A 284 4.17 6.24 -10.16
CA PHE A 284 3.06 5.37 -10.57
C PHE A 284 1.99 5.32 -9.49
N ASN A 285 0.77 4.94 -9.86
CA ASN A 285 -0.26 4.56 -8.91
C ASN A 285 -0.56 3.07 -9.06
N TYR A 286 -0.94 2.43 -7.97
CA TYR A 286 -1.23 1.00 -7.91
C TYR A 286 -2.38 0.72 -6.96
N THR A 287 -3.20 -0.27 -7.33
CA THR A 287 -4.23 -0.83 -6.46
C THR A 287 -4.44 -2.30 -6.78
N GLN A 288 -4.84 -3.08 -5.77
CA GLN A 288 -5.28 -4.45 -5.95
C GLN A 288 -6.81 -4.52 -5.81
N ALA A 289 -7.44 -5.25 -6.73
CA ALA A 289 -8.83 -5.68 -6.71
C ALA A 289 -8.89 -7.22 -6.67
N GLY A 290 -10.07 -7.80 -6.45
CA GLY A 290 -10.23 -9.24 -6.23
C GLY A 290 -10.40 -9.58 -4.75
N GLN A 291 -10.65 -10.86 -4.44
CA GLN A 291 -11.00 -11.32 -3.09
C GLN A 291 -10.53 -12.75 -2.86
N GLU A 292 -10.26 -13.09 -1.61
CA GLU A 292 -10.13 -14.49 -1.20
C GLU A 292 -11.47 -15.25 -1.33
N ASN A 293 -11.39 -16.53 -1.74
CA ASN A 293 -12.57 -17.36 -1.94
C ASN A 293 -13.33 -17.68 -0.64
N SER A 294 -12.69 -17.56 0.53
CA SER A 294 -13.31 -17.78 1.85
C SER A 294 -14.46 -16.85 2.17
N PHE A 295 -14.61 -15.71 1.47
CA PHE A 295 -15.80 -14.87 1.62
C PHE A 295 -17.01 -15.36 0.84
N THR A 296 -16.87 -16.37 -0.03
CA THR A 296 -17.91 -16.94 -0.88
C THR A 296 -18.45 -16.03 -1.98
N TRP A 297 -18.93 -16.62 -3.06
CA TRP A 297 -19.50 -15.88 -4.20
C TRP A 297 -20.70 -15.03 -3.80
N ASP A 298 -21.61 -15.56 -2.99
CA ASP A 298 -22.86 -14.88 -2.62
C ASP A 298 -22.58 -13.51 -1.99
N ALA A 299 -21.59 -13.43 -1.09
CA ALA A 299 -21.21 -12.17 -0.45
C ALA A 299 -20.49 -11.19 -1.40
N MET A 300 -19.66 -11.68 -2.32
CA MET A 300 -18.81 -10.84 -3.17
C MET A 300 -19.40 -10.49 -4.55
N SER A 301 -20.42 -11.24 -4.99
CA SER A 301 -20.96 -11.21 -6.36
C SER A 301 -21.34 -9.80 -6.82
N LYS A 302 -22.04 -9.04 -5.97
CA LYS A 302 -22.41 -7.65 -6.24
C LYS A 302 -21.19 -6.76 -6.50
N GLY A 303 -20.18 -6.83 -5.64
CA GLY A 303 -18.97 -6.02 -5.82
C GLY A 303 -18.20 -6.41 -7.09
N PHE A 304 -18.15 -7.70 -7.43
CA PHE A 304 -17.58 -8.16 -8.69
C PHE A 304 -18.36 -7.64 -9.92
N GLN A 305 -19.69 -7.67 -9.88
CA GLN A 305 -20.56 -7.15 -10.94
C GLN A 305 -20.41 -5.64 -11.16
N ILE A 306 -19.99 -4.89 -10.13
CA ILE A 306 -19.67 -3.46 -10.23
C ILE A 306 -18.25 -3.26 -10.77
N GLN A 307 -17.27 -3.90 -10.14
CA GLN A 307 -15.85 -3.59 -10.35
C GLN A 307 -15.32 -4.14 -11.68
N MET A 308 -15.63 -5.39 -12.04
CA MET A 308 -15.08 -6.05 -13.23
C MET A 308 -15.39 -5.31 -14.54
N PRO A 309 -16.64 -4.93 -14.85
CA PRO A 309 -16.93 -4.12 -16.05
C PRO A 309 -16.32 -2.73 -15.99
N LEU A 310 -16.20 -2.10 -14.82
CA LEU A 310 -15.54 -0.81 -14.70
C LEU A 310 -14.04 -0.91 -15.02
N ILE A 311 -13.35 -1.89 -14.44
CA ILE A 311 -11.93 -2.16 -14.71
C ILE A 311 -11.72 -2.43 -16.20
N ALA A 312 -12.58 -3.24 -16.83
CA ALA A 312 -12.54 -3.49 -18.27
C ALA A 312 -12.62 -2.19 -19.08
N ARG A 313 -13.63 -1.34 -18.82
CA ARG A 313 -13.77 -0.05 -19.50
C ARG A 313 -12.57 0.88 -19.31
N LEU A 314 -11.99 0.90 -18.11
CA LEU A 314 -10.80 1.72 -17.82
C LEU A 314 -9.56 1.20 -18.55
N ARG A 315 -9.40 -0.13 -18.66
CA ARG A 315 -8.34 -0.75 -19.46
C ARG A 315 -8.53 -0.42 -20.93
N ASP A 316 -9.73 -0.61 -21.47
CA ASP A 316 -10.03 -0.44 -22.90
C ASP A 316 -9.91 1.02 -23.34
N SER A 317 -10.16 1.97 -22.44
CA SER A 317 -9.92 3.42 -22.66
C SER A 317 -8.47 3.85 -22.40
N GLY A 318 -7.57 2.93 -22.02
CA GLY A 318 -6.16 3.21 -21.75
C GLY A 318 -5.90 4.02 -20.47
N LYS A 319 -6.90 4.14 -19.58
CA LYS A 319 -6.76 4.84 -18.29
C LYS A 319 -6.00 4.04 -17.24
N ILE A 320 -5.98 2.71 -17.35
CA ILE A 320 -5.20 1.81 -16.49
C ILE A 320 -4.39 0.80 -17.30
N ARG A 321 -3.34 0.27 -16.67
CA ARG A 321 -2.69 -0.99 -17.04
C ARG A 321 -3.26 -2.07 -16.14
N LEU A 322 -3.94 -3.05 -16.73
CA LEU A 322 -4.39 -4.24 -16.02
C LEU A 322 -3.33 -5.33 -16.18
N GLU A 323 -2.73 -5.74 -15.06
CA GLU A 323 -1.55 -6.62 -15.07
C GLU A 323 -1.73 -7.79 -14.11
N THR A 324 -0.99 -8.88 -14.36
CA THR A 324 -0.71 -9.89 -13.34
C THR A 324 0.32 -9.38 -12.33
N LEU A 325 0.44 -10.04 -11.19
CA LEU A 325 1.42 -9.66 -10.18
C LEU A 325 2.87 -9.86 -10.69
N GLU A 326 3.12 -10.91 -11.47
CA GLU A 326 4.39 -11.14 -12.15
C GLU A 326 4.72 -10.01 -13.14
N GLN A 327 3.76 -9.58 -13.94
CA GLN A 327 3.95 -8.48 -14.90
C GLN A 327 4.31 -7.19 -14.16
N SER A 328 3.58 -6.86 -13.08
CA SER A 328 3.89 -5.71 -12.22
C SER A 328 5.29 -5.81 -11.62
N GLY A 329 5.69 -6.98 -11.11
CA GLY A 329 7.00 -7.21 -10.50
C GLY A 329 8.15 -7.06 -11.48
N LYS A 330 8.03 -7.67 -12.67
CA LYS A 330 8.99 -7.51 -13.76
C LYS A 330 9.11 -6.06 -14.21
N TRP A 331 7.97 -5.38 -14.38
CA TRP A 331 7.95 -3.96 -14.74
C TRP A 331 8.64 -3.11 -13.68
N PHE A 332 8.33 -3.30 -12.40
CA PHE A 332 8.92 -2.53 -11.30
C PHE A 332 10.44 -2.70 -11.28
N LYS A 333 10.93 -3.95 -11.38
CA LYS A 333 12.37 -4.26 -11.44
C LYS A 333 13.08 -3.68 -12.66
N ALA A 334 12.42 -3.63 -13.80
CA ALA A 334 12.98 -3.01 -15.00
C ALA A 334 13.08 -1.47 -14.89
N ASN A 335 12.25 -0.83 -14.06
CA ASN A 335 12.15 0.63 -13.98
C ASN A 335 12.87 1.23 -12.76
N TYR A 336 13.05 0.47 -11.69
CA TYR A 336 13.56 0.98 -10.43
C TYR A 336 14.66 0.09 -9.86
N LYS A 337 15.85 0.66 -9.64
CA LYS A 337 16.98 -0.03 -8.99
C LYS A 337 16.79 -0.15 -7.47
N VAL A 338 16.08 0.80 -6.88
CA VAL A 338 15.72 0.93 -5.47
C VAL A 338 14.27 1.41 -5.38
N THR A 339 13.65 1.28 -4.22
CA THR A 339 12.27 1.77 -4.01
C THR A 339 12.16 3.24 -4.41
N PRO A 340 11.33 3.60 -5.39
CA PRO A 340 11.14 4.99 -5.79
C PRO A 340 10.30 5.73 -4.75
N ALA A 341 10.36 7.06 -4.77
CA ALA A 341 9.34 7.86 -4.10
C ALA A 341 8.00 7.75 -4.86
N THR A 342 6.88 7.63 -4.17
CA THR A 342 5.55 7.60 -4.81
C THR A 342 4.60 8.54 -4.09
N SER A 343 3.49 8.86 -4.75
CA SER A 343 2.40 9.55 -4.09
C SER A 343 1.04 9.07 -4.58
N PHE A 344 0.05 9.21 -3.71
CA PHE A 344 -1.36 9.06 -4.03
C PHE A 344 -2.07 10.30 -3.51
N SER A 345 -2.86 10.94 -4.37
CA SER A 345 -3.63 12.12 -3.95
C SER A 345 -5.12 11.97 -4.20
N VAL A 346 -5.89 12.70 -3.39
CA VAL A 346 -7.31 12.94 -3.58
C VAL A 346 -7.46 14.45 -3.65
N THR A 347 -7.83 14.97 -4.82
CA THR A 347 -8.11 16.40 -5.03
C THR A 347 -9.60 16.73 -4.89
N ARG A 348 -10.46 15.71 -4.98
CA ARG A 348 -11.90 15.78 -4.77
C ARG A 348 -12.39 14.46 -4.19
N ASP A 349 -12.94 14.51 -2.99
CA ASP A 349 -13.54 13.34 -2.33
C ASP A 349 -14.95 13.05 -2.87
N ILE A 350 -15.63 12.03 -2.33
CA ILE A 350 -17.03 11.74 -2.62
C ILE A 350 -17.92 12.97 -2.38
N GLU A 351 -19.07 13.00 -3.05
CA GLU A 351 -20.04 14.07 -2.92
C GLU A 351 -20.42 14.33 -1.46
N GLY A 352 -20.54 15.61 -1.08
CA GLY A 352 -20.80 16.03 0.29
C GLY A 352 -19.57 16.10 1.20
N SER A 353 -18.38 15.68 0.73
CA SER A 353 -17.12 15.87 1.45
C SER A 353 -16.25 16.95 0.81
N ASP A 354 -15.61 17.77 1.64
CA ASP A 354 -14.63 18.76 1.24
C ASP A 354 -13.18 18.26 1.37
N ARG A 355 -12.98 16.98 1.69
CA ARG A 355 -11.67 16.45 2.03
C ARG A 355 -10.74 16.36 0.84
N LYS A 356 -9.45 16.60 1.08
CA LYS A 356 -8.34 16.33 0.15
C LYS A 356 -7.22 15.66 0.92
N THR A 357 -6.43 14.83 0.26
CA THR A 357 -5.28 14.22 0.92
C THR A 357 -4.14 13.96 -0.04
N LEU A 358 -2.92 13.94 0.50
CA LEU A 358 -1.72 13.50 -0.17
C LEU A 358 -0.99 12.51 0.74
N TRP A 359 -0.83 11.29 0.25
CA TRP A 359 0.15 10.34 0.74
C TRP A 359 1.42 10.47 -0.08
N TYR A 360 2.56 10.61 0.58
CA TYR A 360 3.88 10.54 -0.05
C TYR A 360 4.70 9.47 0.67
N ASN A 361 5.32 8.59 -0.11
CA ASN A 361 6.19 7.54 0.40
C ASN A 361 7.56 7.66 -0.26
N SER A 362 8.61 7.42 0.50
CA SER A 362 9.96 7.15 0.01
C SER A 362 10.53 5.95 0.74
N ARG A 363 11.75 5.54 0.40
CA ARG A 363 12.47 4.51 1.17
C ARG A 363 12.99 4.98 2.53
N PHE A 364 12.78 6.25 2.90
CA PHE A 364 13.22 6.83 4.18
C PHE A 364 12.06 7.17 5.10
N TYR A 365 10.90 7.52 4.56
CA TYR A 365 9.73 7.87 5.35
C TYR A 365 8.44 7.77 4.55
N ARG A 366 7.31 7.84 5.25
CA ARG A 366 6.02 8.18 4.69
C ARG A 366 5.44 9.41 5.40
N ILE A 367 4.56 10.13 4.71
CA ILE A 367 3.81 11.24 5.28
C ILE A 367 2.40 11.27 4.69
N ASN A 368 1.41 11.57 5.53
CA ASN A 368 0.08 11.92 5.08
C ASN A 368 -0.34 13.31 5.57
N ILE A 369 -0.87 14.08 4.62
CA ILE A 369 -1.48 15.38 4.88
C ILE A 369 -2.95 15.29 4.46
N LEU A 370 -3.85 15.64 5.38
CA LEU A 370 -5.29 15.66 5.17
C LEU A 370 -5.79 17.10 5.30
N TRP A 371 -6.53 17.58 4.30
CA TRP A 371 -7.26 18.83 4.33
C TRP A 371 -8.72 18.56 4.60
N GLU A 372 -9.29 19.29 5.57
CA GLU A 372 -10.71 19.29 5.91
C GLU A 372 -11.07 20.63 6.58
N ASP A 373 -12.28 21.13 6.32
CA ASP A 373 -12.82 22.39 6.81
C ASP A 373 -11.91 23.60 6.53
N GLY A 374 -11.29 23.63 5.35
CA GLY A 374 -10.36 24.68 4.95
C GLY A 374 -9.07 24.77 5.78
N SER A 375 -8.70 23.72 6.51
CA SER A 375 -7.42 23.59 7.23
C SER A 375 -6.73 22.26 6.85
N PHE A 376 -5.48 22.04 7.30
CA PHE A 376 -4.86 20.72 7.19
C PHE A 376 -4.30 20.20 8.52
N ARG A 377 -4.20 18.87 8.59
CA ARG A 377 -3.48 18.10 9.60
C ARG A 377 -2.48 17.18 8.89
N ILE A 378 -1.20 17.25 9.26
CA ILE A 378 -0.29 16.13 8.98
C ILE A 378 -0.63 15.08 10.01
N ARG A 379 -1.30 14.00 9.58
CA ARG A 379 -1.82 12.98 10.49
C ARG A 379 -0.94 11.75 10.59
N ASP A 380 0.05 11.63 9.71
CA ASP A 380 0.97 10.48 9.69
C ASP A 380 2.36 10.95 9.26
N ILE A 381 3.38 10.58 10.04
CA ILE A 381 4.80 10.60 9.66
C ILE A 381 5.44 9.38 10.31
N HIS A 382 5.98 8.47 9.50
CA HIS A 382 6.79 7.35 9.97
C HIS A 382 8.14 7.32 9.26
N LEU A 383 9.21 7.01 9.99
CA LEU A 383 10.57 6.87 9.46
C LEU A 383 10.92 5.39 9.23
N PHE A 384 11.79 5.13 8.24
CA PHE A 384 12.25 3.80 7.83
C PHE A 384 13.76 3.69 7.96
N ASN A 385 14.22 2.67 8.69
CA ASN A 385 15.64 2.39 8.90
C ASN A 385 15.95 0.96 8.45
N GLU A 386 16.74 0.81 7.38
CA GLU A 386 17.07 -0.51 6.86
C GLU A 386 17.90 -1.37 7.83
N ASN A 387 18.50 -0.75 8.86
CA ASN A 387 19.33 -1.41 9.87
C ASN A 387 18.54 -1.92 11.09
N ILE A 388 17.22 -1.73 11.15
CA ILE A 388 16.39 -2.25 12.24
C ILE A 388 15.86 -3.63 11.84
N PRO A 389 16.31 -4.71 12.50
CA PRO A 389 15.77 -6.03 12.24
C PRO A 389 14.34 -6.14 12.79
N ASP A 390 13.48 -6.84 12.06
CA ASP A 390 12.27 -7.41 12.63
C ASP A 390 12.63 -8.60 13.55
N ILE A 391 11.92 -8.77 14.66
CA ILE A 391 12.07 -9.88 15.59
C ILE A 391 11.94 -11.24 14.88
N TYR A 392 11.11 -11.34 13.83
CA TYR A 392 10.89 -12.58 13.12
C TYR A 392 12.05 -12.96 12.20
N THR A 393 13.03 -12.08 11.99
CA THR A 393 14.23 -12.39 11.18
C THR A 393 15.03 -13.55 11.76
N THR A 394 15.11 -13.62 13.09
CA THR A 394 15.89 -14.65 13.80
C THR A 394 15.03 -15.51 14.73
N ARG A 395 13.90 -14.99 15.20
CA ARG A 395 13.01 -15.67 16.15
C ARG A 395 11.73 -16.10 15.46
N LYS A 396 10.97 -16.97 16.15
CA LYS A 396 9.60 -17.31 15.77
C LYS A 396 8.59 -16.60 16.66
N ALA A 397 7.40 -16.36 16.13
CA ALA A 397 6.24 -15.98 16.91
C ALA A 397 5.90 -17.12 17.89
N THR A 398 5.54 -16.74 19.12
CA THR A 398 5.11 -17.66 20.19
C THR A 398 3.71 -17.33 20.70
N SER A 399 3.01 -16.44 20.00
CA SER A 399 1.66 -15.98 20.27
C SER A 399 0.84 -16.07 19.00
N ASN A 400 -0.49 -16.13 19.16
CA ASN A 400 -1.43 -16.02 18.05
C ASN A 400 -1.37 -14.67 17.33
N GLU A 401 -0.67 -13.70 17.91
CA GLU A 401 -0.46 -12.37 17.36
C GLU A 401 0.96 -12.13 16.83
N CYS A 402 1.07 -11.33 15.78
CA CYS A 402 2.34 -10.76 15.34
C CYS A 402 2.26 -9.28 14.99
N THR A 403 3.37 -8.57 15.20
CA THR A 403 3.43 -7.12 15.05
C THR A 403 4.62 -6.70 14.20
N PHE A 404 4.36 -5.82 13.24
CA PHE A 404 5.36 -5.17 12.42
C PHE A 404 5.14 -3.67 12.52
N PHE A 405 6.16 -2.97 13.00
CA PHE A 405 6.10 -1.53 13.18
C PHE A 405 7.24 -0.84 12.46
N THR A 406 7.04 0.45 12.22
CA THR A 406 8.10 1.40 11.88
C THR A 406 8.20 2.47 12.97
N LEU A 407 8.90 3.58 12.70
CA LEU A 407 9.24 4.58 13.72
C LEU A 407 8.31 5.80 13.63
N PRO A 408 7.32 5.94 14.54
CA PRO A 408 6.31 6.99 14.45
C PRO A 408 6.82 8.35 14.94
N VAL A 409 6.73 9.36 14.08
CA VAL A 409 6.92 10.78 14.45
C VAL A 409 5.56 11.47 14.60
N VAL A 410 4.59 11.10 13.77
CA VAL A 410 3.19 11.47 13.91
C VAL A 410 2.35 10.23 13.67
N ASP A 411 1.56 9.82 14.66
CA ASP A 411 0.62 8.71 14.53
C ASP A 411 -0.79 9.18 14.91
N GLY A 412 -1.52 9.63 13.90
CA GLY A 412 -2.86 10.17 14.08
C GLY A 412 -3.89 9.10 14.42
N TYR A 413 -3.61 7.81 14.27
CA TYR A 413 -4.56 6.77 14.65
C TYR A 413 -4.40 6.41 16.13
N LEU A 414 -3.18 6.08 16.56
CA LEU A 414 -2.90 5.62 17.91
C LEU A 414 -2.90 6.74 18.95
N TRP A 415 -2.66 7.99 18.54
CA TRP A 415 -2.62 9.12 19.46
C TRP A 415 -3.94 9.91 19.52
N SER A 416 -4.98 9.44 18.82
CA SER A 416 -6.30 10.07 18.78
C SER A 416 -7.31 9.42 19.74
N LYS A 417 -8.34 10.20 20.05
CA LYS A 417 -9.63 9.73 20.57
C LYS A 417 -10.75 10.23 19.67
N PRO A 418 -11.97 9.67 19.73
CA PRO A 418 -13.11 10.24 19.02
C PRO A 418 -13.23 11.75 19.32
N LYS A 419 -13.35 12.56 18.25
CA LYS A 419 -13.40 14.04 18.30
C LYS A 419 -12.11 14.75 18.73
N GLN A 420 -11.03 14.05 19.04
CA GLN A 420 -9.72 14.60 19.40
C GLN A 420 -8.65 13.96 18.53
N LEU A 421 -8.51 14.47 17.32
CA LEU A 421 -7.65 13.88 16.29
C LEU A 421 -6.21 14.40 16.38
N ALA A 422 -5.26 13.51 16.63
CA ALA A 422 -3.85 13.83 16.80
C ALA A 422 -3.13 14.16 15.49
N GLY A 423 -2.23 15.13 15.47
CA GLY A 423 -1.41 15.44 14.30
C GLY A 423 -0.87 16.86 14.30
N LEU A 424 0.01 17.15 13.35
CA LEU A 424 0.59 18.49 13.21
C LEU A 424 -0.41 19.43 12.56
N ARG A 425 -0.74 20.52 13.26
CA ARG A 425 -1.65 21.56 12.77
C ARG A 425 -0.93 22.86 12.52
N LEU A 426 -1.22 23.47 11.38
CA LEU A 426 -0.73 24.80 11.07
C LEU A 426 -1.53 25.86 11.83
N LYS A 427 -0.81 26.61 12.66
CA LYS A 427 -1.37 27.71 13.44
C LYS A 427 -0.55 28.96 13.25
N ALA A 428 -1.11 30.07 13.70
CA ALA A 428 -0.42 31.34 13.82
C ALA A 428 -0.79 32.08 15.10
N LEU A 429 0.11 32.95 15.55
CA LEU A 429 -0.22 33.94 16.57
C LEU A 429 -0.79 35.19 15.91
N VAL A 430 -2.07 35.48 16.14
CA VAL A 430 -2.76 36.67 15.65
C VAL A 430 -3.33 37.42 16.86
N ASN A 431 -2.92 38.67 17.05
CA ASN A 431 -3.32 39.50 18.20
C ASN A 431 -3.10 38.77 19.55
N GLY A 432 -1.97 38.06 19.69
CA GLY A 432 -1.62 37.31 20.90
C GLY A 432 -2.40 36.01 21.11
N LYS A 433 -3.28 35.62 20.18
CA LYS A 433 -4.05 34.36 20.26
C LYS A 433 -3.59 33.37 19.20
N GLU A 434 -3.51 32.11 19.57
CA GLU A 434 -3.25 31.03 18.63
C GLU A 434 -4.51 30.73 17.83
N VAL A 435 -4.40 30.79 16.50
CA VAL A 435 -5.50 30.50 15.58
C VAL A 435 -5.05 29.46 14.56
N VAL A 436 -5.93 28.53 14.22
CA VAL A 436 -5.71 27.60 13.12
C VAL A 436 -5.80 28.40 11.82
N LEU A 437 -4.78 28.29 10.97
CA LEU A 437 -4.81 28.95 9.67
C LEU A 437 -5.77 28.25 8.73
N LYS A 438 -6.49 29.04 7.94
CA LYS A 438 -7.44 28.59 6.93
C LYS A 438 -6.96 28.95 5.52
N GLY A 439 -7.33 28.12 4.56
CA GLY A 439 -6.96 28.25 3.17
C GLY A 439 -7.92 27.53 2.24
N GLU A 440 -7.63 27.67 0.96
CA GLU A 440 -8.43 27.14 -0.15
C GLU A 440 -8.03 25.68 -0.46
N ASP A 441 -8.42 25.18 -1.63
CA ASP A 441 -8.02 23.85 -2.08
C ASP A 441 -6.51 23.76 -2.36
N PRO A 442 -5.82 22.70 -1.89
CA PRO A 442 -4.41 22.49 -2.19
C PRO A 442 -4.20 22.06 -3.64
N ILE A 443 -3.08 22.49 -4.23
CA ILE A 443 -2.65 22.09 -5.57
C ILE A 443 -1.42 21.18 -5.44
N PHE A 444 -1.50 19.98 -6.00
CA PHE A 444 -0.42 19.00 -6.00
C PHE A 444 0.33 18.99 -7.35
N LYS A 445 1.66 19.12 -7.31
CA LYS A 445 2.51 19.13 -8.51
C LYS A 445 3.69 18.18 -8.32
N ASN A 446 3.86 17.26 -9.27
CA ASN A 446 5.09 16.47 -9.37
C ASN A 446 6.14 17.34 -10.05
N MET A 447 7.23 17.66 -9.35
CA MET A 447 8.27 18.53 -9.88
C MET A 447 9.33 17.75 -10.66
N ASP A 448 9.60 16.52 -10.22
CA ASP A 448 10.55 15.58 -10.80
C ASP A 448 10.16 14.15 -10.37
N LYS A 449 11.08 13.16 -10.45
CA LYS A 449 10.82 11.77 -10.07
C LYS A 449 10.77 11.52 -8.57
N GLU A 450 11.17 12.46 -7.74
CA GLU A 450 11.29 12.30 -6.29
C GLU A 450 10.50 13.34 -5.50
N THR A 451 10.13 14.44 -6.15
CA THR A 451 9.62 15.63 -5.48
C THR A 451 8.15 15.89 -5.78
N VAL A 452 7.33 15.99 -4.73
CA VAL A 452 5.99 16.58 -4.78
C VAL A 452 6.02 17.96 -4.14
N LEU A 453 5.50 18.96 -4.86
CA LEU A 453 5.21 20.29 -4.34
C LEU A 453 3.70 20.41 -4.10
N VAL A 454 3.33 20.77 -2.88
CA VAL A 454 1.98 21.16 -2.49
C VAL A 454 1.96 22.68 -2.35
N CYS A 455 1.09 23.34 -3.10
CA CYS A 455 0.80 24.76 -2.92
C CYS A 455 -0.58 24.89 -2.27
N TRP A 456 -0.64 25.45 -1.05
CA TRP A 456 -1.88 25.67 -0.33
C TRP A 456 -2.12 27.17 -0.10
N PRO A 457 -2.97 27.82 -0.91
CA PRO A 457 -3.28 29.24 -0.77
C PRO A 457 -4.02 29.52 0.54
N LEU A 458 -3.60 30.55 1.29
CA LEU A 458 -4.28 30.97 2.52
C LEU A 458 -5.34 32.04 2.20
N SER A 459 -6.51 32.00 2.87
CA SER A 459 -7.63 32.92 2.58
C SER A 459 -7.35 34.39 2.90
N GLY A 460 -6.29 34.69 3.66
CA GLY A 460 -5.89 36.05 4.09
C GLY A 460 -4.61 36.58 3.45
N SER A 461 -4.25 36.11 2.25
CA SER A 461 -2.98 36.30 1.52
C SER A 461 -1.81 35.40 1.97
N GLY A 462 -0.96 35.02 1.01
CA GLY A 462 0.16 34.09 1.19
C GLY A 462 -0.15 32.66 0.73
N THR A 463 0.88 31.83 0.62
CA THR A 463 0.76 30.42 0.25
C THR A 463 1.70 29.57 1.09
N ILE A 464 1.19 28.47 1.62
CA ILE A 464 2.03 27.44 2.24
C ILE A 464 2.49 26.50 1.13
N GLU A 465 3.79 26.51 0.88
CA GLU A 465 4.45 25.58 -0.03
C GLU A 465 5.08 24.45 0.77
N MET A 466 4.63 23.22 0.53
CA MET A 466 5.22 22.03 1.12
C MET A 466 5.97 21.26 0.04
N ARG A 467 7.25 21.00 0.23
CA ARG A 467 8.06 20.24 -0.70
C ARG A 467 8.48 18.93 -0.05
N LEU A 468 7.94 17.83 -0.55
CA LEU A 468 8.24 16.47 -0.11
C LEU A 468 9.25 15.87 -1.07
N ARG A 469 10.41 15.45 -0.56
CA ARG A 469 11.52 14.83 -1.32
C ARG A 469 11.94 13.55 -0.63
N GLU A 470 12.74 12.73 -1.30
CA GLU A 470 13.09 11.39 -0.84
C GLU A 470 13.55 11.31 0.64
N LYS A 471 14.30 12.31 1.13
CA LYS A 471 14.88 12.34 2.48
C LYS A 471 14.41 13.50 3.36
N THR A 472 13.63 14.42 2.83
CA THR A 472 13.33 15.70 3.50
C THR A 472 11.93 16.18 3.17
N ALA A 473 11.29 16.84 4.13
CA ALA A 473 10.09 17.62 3.88
C ALA A 473 10.32 19.06 4.35
N SER A 474 10.00 20.03 3.50
CA SER A 474 10.03 21.45 3.87
C SER A 474 8.66 22.08 3.79
N ILE A 475 8.38 23.04 4.66
CA ILE A 475 7.16 23.83 4.70
C ILE A 475 7.57 25.29 4.76
N ARG A 476 7.12 26.07 3.78
CA ARG A 476 7.50 27.48 3.63
C ARG A 476 6.26 28.33 3.44
N LEU A 477 6.22 29.48 4.09
CA LEU A 477 5.24 30.52 3.76
C LEU A 477 5.83 31.47 2.72
N THR A 478 5.12 31.63 1.59
CA THR A 478 5.46 32.59 0.53
C THR A 478 4.39 33.70 0.44
N GLY A 479 4.78 34.85 -0.11
CA GLY A 479 3.94 36.04 -0.26
C GLY A 479 4.22 37.12 0.78
N ASN A 480 3.53 38.26 0.67
CA ASN A 480 3.81 39.48 1.44
C ASN A 480 3.27 39.46 2.88
N ARG A 481 2.86 38.30 3.40
CA ARG A 481 2.28 38.18 4.74
C ARG A 481 3.36 37.89 5.77
N SER A 482 3.62 38.84 6.67
CA SER A 482 4.34 38.57 7.91
C SER A 482 3.35 37.99 8.92
N VAL A 483 3.41 36.68 9.16
CA VAL A 483 2.62 36.00 10.18
C VAL A 483 3.52 35.07 10.97
N ASN A 484 3.40 35.10 12.29
CA ASN A 484 4.12 34.20 13.18
C ASN A 484 3.42 32.84 13.19
N TRP A 485 3.72 32.01 12.19
CA TRP A 485 3.14 30.69 12.01
C TRP A 485 4.02 29.59 12.61
N PHE A 486 3.41 28.45 12.95
CA PHE A 486 4.09 27.28 13.50
C PHE A 486 3.24 26.03 13.29
N LEU A 487 3.83 24.86 13.56
CA LEU A 487 3.12 23.57 13.61
C LEU A 487 3.12 23.05 15.04
N ASP A 488 1.94 22.74 15.57
CA ASP A 488 1.81 22.04 16.86
C ASP A 488 1.43 20.58 16.63
N LEU A 489 2.17 19.66 17.27
CA LEU A 489 1.74 18.27 17.37
C LEU A 489 0.72 18.15 18.51
N GLU A 490 -0.56 18.14 18.14
CA GLU A 490 -1.65 17.90 19.09
C GLU A 490 -1.91 16.41 19.21
N THR A 491 -2.22 15.94 20.42
CA THR A 491 -2.55 14.53 20.69
C THR A 491 -3.70 14.45 21.69
N ALA A 492 -4.40 13.32 21.72
CA ALA A 492 -5.40 13.09 22.74
C ALA A 492 -4.76 12.99 24.14
N PRO A 493 -5.45 13.43 25.21
CA PRO A 493 -4.94 13.31 26.58
C PRO A 493 -4.62 11.86 26.95
N GLY A 494 -3.41 11.64 27.47
CA GLY A 494 -2.92 10.32 27.87
C GLY A 494 -2.35 9.46 26.72
N ALA A 495 -2.22 10.00 25.51
CA ALA A 495 -1.52 9.31 24.43
C ALA A 495 -0.09 8.96 24.85
N ARG A 496 0.33 7.70 24.60
CA ARG A 496 1.71 7.26 24.83
C ARG A 496 2.55 7.68 23.63
N LEU A 497 3.46 8.61 23.87
CA LEU A 497 4.33 9.17 22.83
C LEU A 497 5.75 8.61 22.98
N PRO A 498 6.47 8.39 21.86
CA PRO A 498 7.82 7.82 21.89
C PRO A 498 8.89 8.85 22.29
N PHE A 499 8.56 10.13 22.41
CA PHE A 499 9.54 11.20 22.56
C PHE A 499 10.21 11.19 23.94
N THR A 500 11.54 11.11 23.96
CA THR A 500 12.36 11.09 25.17
C THR A 500 12.98 12.45 25.45
N ASN A 501 13.29 13.22 24.41
CA ASN A 501 13.87 14.56 24.53
C ASN A 501 13.44 15.47 23.37
N ILE A 502 13.23 16.75 23.65
CA ILE A 502 12.89 17.78 22.66
C ILE A 502 13.89 18.93 22.83
N SER A 503 14.72 19.14 21.82
CA SER A 503 15.71 20.21 21.76
C SER A 503 15.48 21.08 20.53
N PRO A 504 16.07 22.28 20.44
CA PRO A 504 15.79 23.19 19.33
C PRO A 504 16.00 22.60 17.93
N ARG A 505 16.94 21.67 17.73
CA ARG A 505 17.23 21.11 16.39
C ARG A 505 16.80 19.65 16.20
N GLN A 506 16.36 18.97 17.26
CA GLN A 506 15.95 17.57 17.17
C GLN A 506 14.92 17.17 18.23
N VAL A 507 14.10 16.19 17.87
CA VAL A 507 13.25 15.40 18.78
C VAL A 507 13.80 13.99 18.80
N ASP A 508 14.21 13.52 19.97
CA ASP A 508 14.68 12.16 20.20
C ASP A 508 13.50 11.27 20.63
N GLY A 509 13.47 10.03 20.17
CA GLY A 509 12.43 9.07 20.51
C GLY A 509 12.94 7.65 20.72
N ASN A 510 12.19 6.87 21.49
CA ASN A 510 12.35 5.43 21.65
C ASN A 510 11.01 4.74 21.38
N PHE A 511 11.00 3.78 20.45
CA PHE A 511 9.81 3.02 20.10
C PHE A 511 10.19 1.55 19.93
N GLU A 512 9.50 0.65 20.62
CA GLU A 512 9.80 -0.79 20.66
C GLU A 512 11.29 -1.07 20.96
N GLY A 513 11.89 -0.30 21.87
CA GLY A 513 13.29 -0.43 22.25
C GLY A 513 14.29 0.18 21.27
N VAL A 514 13.84 0.73 20.14
CA VAL A 514 14.70 1.36 19.14
C VAL A 514 14.75 2.87 19.31
N ASN A 515 15.97 3.41 19.40
CA ASN A 515 16.20 4.85 19.42
C ASN A 515 16.22 5.41 18.00
N TYR A 516 15.60 6.58 17.82
CA TYR A 516 15.60 7.33 16.58
C TYR A 516 15.41 8.81 16.87
N LEU A 517 15.58 9.64 15.84
CA LEU A 517 15.39 11.08 15.97
C LEU A 517 14.72 11.67 14.73
N LEU A 518 14.07 12.80 14.92
CA LEU A 518 13.69 13.73 13.87
C LEU A 518 14.54 14.99 14.07
N SER A 519 15.21 15.45 13.02
CA SER A 519 15.96 16.71 13.06
C SER A 519 15.43 17.74 12.08
N VAL A 520 15.71 19.02 12.35
CA VAL A 520 15.45 20.13 11.45
C VAL A 520 16.75 20.84 11.08
N SER A 521 16.91 21.13 9.79
CA SER A 521 18.01 21.97 9.27
C SER A 521 17.64 23.46 9.24
N LYS A 522 16.34 23.76 9.18
CA LYS A 522 15.75 25.10 9.34
C LYS A 522 14.52 25.02 10.22
N GLY A 523 14.36 26.02 11.08
CA GLY A 523 13.34 26.06 12.11
C GLY A 523 13.82 25.42 13.41
N SER A 524 12.94 25.39 14.41
CA SER A 524 13.28 24.85 15.72
C SER A 524 12.11 24.17 16.42
N PHE A 525 12.39 23.12 17.19
CA PHE A 525 11.42 22.52 18.09
C PHE A 525 11.39 23.24 19.44
N SER A 526 10.23 23.23 20.08
CA SER A 526 10.05 23.61 21.48
C SER A 526 8.89 22.83 22.10
N LYS A 527 8.79 22.87 23.44
CA LYS A 527 7.64 22.32 24.16
C LYS A 527 6.70 23.47 24.55
N PRO A 528 5.55 23.65 23.89
CA PRO A 528 4.64 24.75 24.20
C PRO A 528 3.86 24.48 25.50
N THR A 529 3.32 25.53 26.11
CA THR A 529 2.51 25.44 27.34
C THR A 529 1.05 25.08 27.08
N ASN A 530 0.62 25.00 25.81
CA ASN A 530 -0.76 24.75 25.40
C ASN A 530 -1.14 23.25 25.36
N GLY A 531 -0.25 22.36 25.82
CA GLY A 531 -0.48 20.92 25.87
C GLY A 531 -0.11 20.15 24.59
N ALA A 532 0.34 20.82 23.51
CA ALA A 532 0.90 20.11 22.36
C ALA A 532 2.21 19.40 22.74
N ALA A 533 2.46 18.24 22.14
CA ALA A 533 3.62 17.40 22.43
C ALA A 533 4.93 18.14 22.12
N PHE A 534 4.98 18.81 20.96
CA PHE A 534 6.01 19.78 20.59
C PHE A 534 5.43 20.80 19.59
N ARG A 535 6.18 21.88 19.40
CA ARG A 535 5.96 22.92 18.38
C ARG A 535 7.15 23.00 17.44
N LEU A 536 6.94 23.05 16.12
CA LEU A 536 7.95 23.47 15.15
C LEU A 536 7.71 24.92 14.76
N GLN A 537 8.71 25.77 14.99
CA GLN A 537 8.74 27.15 14.55
C GLN A 537 9.61 27.31 13.29
N PRO A 538 9.20 28.13 12.32
CA PRO A 538 9.99 28.39 11.12
C PRO A 538 11.19 29.28 11.42
N GLU A 539 12.27 29.06 10.66
CA GLU A 539 13.41 29.98 10.57
C GLU A 539 13.35 30.67 9.21
N LYS A 540 13.29 32.00 9.18
CA LYS A 540 13.13 32.78 7.93
C LYS A 540 11.95 32.28 7.07
N ASN A 541 10.79 32.03 7.72
CA ASN A 541 9.56 31.50 7.12
C ASN A 541 9.65 30.10 6.50
N GLU A 542 10.65 29.30 6.91
CA GLU A 542 10.82 27.94 6.42
C GLU A 542 11.10 26.96 7.58
N ILE A 543 10.44 25.81 7.54
CA ILE A 543 10.77 24.61 8.31
C ILE A 543 11.33 23.60 7.32
N GLN A 544 12.45 22.97 7.65
CA GLN A 544 13.02 21.89 6.84
C GLN A 544 13.41 20.71 7.71
N MET A 545 12.58 19.66 7.66
CA MET A 545 12.78 18.39 8.37
C MET A 545 13.71 17.46 7.59
N ASN A 546 14.66 16.84 8.29
CA ASN A 546 15.44 15.72 7.78
C ASN A 546 14.79 14.41 8.26
N LEU A 547 14.30 13.63 7.30
CA LEU A 547 13.54 12.39 7.52
C LEU A 547 14.39 11.16 7.20
N SER A 548 15.70 11.34 7.04
CA SER A 548 16.69 10.28 6.84
C SER A 548 17.73 10.19 7.96
N ALA A 549 17.74 11.17 8.87
CA ALA A 549 18.67 11.20 10.00
C ALA A 549 18.21 10.19 11.05
N MET A 550 18.92 9.07 11.17
CA MET A 550 18.73 8.13 12.27
C MET A 550 20.09 7.74 12.84
N THR A 551 20.14 7.63 14.16
CA THR A 551 21.32 7.14 14.87
C THR A 551 21.54 5.67 14.53
N ASP A 552 22.81 5.28 14.40
CA ASP A 552 23.20 3.88 14.35
C ASP A 552 22.60 3.16 15.57
N ALA A 553 21.98 2.00 15.32
CA ALA A 553 21.64 1.08 16.40
C ALA A 553 22.96 0.70 17.10
N LYS A 554 23.10 1.10 18.37
CA LYS A 554 24.21 0.65 19.22
C LYS A 554 24.06 -0.83 19.55
#